data_AF-A0AB36Y732-F1
#
_entry.id   AF-A0AB36Y732-F1
#
_cell.length_a   1.000
_cell.length_b   1.000
_cell.length_c   1.000
_cell.angle_alpha   90.00
_cell.angle_beta   90.00
_cell.angle_gamma   90.00
#
_symmetry.space_group_name_H-M   'P 1'
#
loop_
_entity.id
_entity.type
_entity.pdbx_description
1 polymer ?
#
loop_
_entity_poly.entity_id
_entity_poly.type
_entity_poly.pdbx_seq_one_letter_code
_entity_poly.pdbx_strand_id
1 'polypeptide(L)'
;MPVTVNTLNHDNFRHSVNINNHELFTDLPKSLGGDDSAPSPHDYFDAALASCKALTVKLYAQKKDIPLTGVTVEVTHDATEEQKGKYKLNVKLTLKGVLTDEQRNELHRVADRCPVHKLMTTAEVTIETQLSEGAFSQ
;
A
#
# COMPACT_ATOMS: atom_id res chain seq x y z
N MET A 1 -8.19 11.42 12.15
CA MET A 1 -9.09 10.25 12.12
C MET A 1 -8.20 9.03 12.27
N PRO A 2 -8.38 8.18 13.30
CA PRO A 2 -7.46 7.07 13.56
C PRO A 2 -7.68 5.92 12.58
N VAL A 3 -6.61 5.15 12.34
CA VAL A 3 -6.72 3.76 11.89
C VAL A 3 -6.75 2.91 13.14
N THR A 4 -7.80 2.12 13.33
CA THR A 4 -7.97 1.29 14.53
C THR A 4 -7.96 -0.19 14.15
N VAL A 5 -7.16 -0.98 14.86
CA VAL A 5 -7.07 -2.43 14.68
C VAL A 5 -7.60 -3.09 15.94
N ASN A 6 -8.60 -3.96 15.79
CA ASN A 6 -9.25 -4.65 16.91
C ASN A 6 -9.10 -6.16 16.77
N THR A 7 -8.88 -6.82 17.91
CA THR A 7 -8.89 -8.28 18.01
C THR A 7 -10.31 -8.81 17.82
N LEU A 8 -10.46 -9.77 16.91
CA LEU A 8 -11.75 -10.45 16.69
C LEU A 8 -11.90 -11.68 17.57
N ASN A 9 -10.83 -12.47 17.68
CA ASN A 9 -10.71 -13.62 18.56
C ASN A 9 -9.30 -13.64 19.13
N HIS A 10 -9.17 -14.06 20.40
CA HIS A 10 -7.88 -14.29 21.05
C HIS A 10 -7.12 -15.50 20.46
N ASP A 11 -7.84 -16.47 19.86
CA ASP A 11 -7.23 -17.74 19.44
C ASP A 11 -6.52 -17.69 18.08
N ASN A 12 -6.67 -16.62 17.30
CA ASN A 12 -6.01 -16.47 16.01
C ASN A 12 -5.49 -15.05 15.76
N PHE A 13 -4.80 -14.89 14.63
CA PHE A 13 -4.14 -13.62 14.26
C PHE A 13 -5.02 -12.69 13.43
N ARG A 14 -6.28 -13.06 13.16
CA ARG A 14 -7.18 -12.24 12.34
C ARG A 14 -7.71 -11.05 13.14
N HIS A 15 -7.50 -9.85 12.62
CA HIS A 15 -7.96 -8.60 13.21
C HIS A 15 -8.80 -7.80 12.20
N SER A 16 -9.78 -7.02 12.69
CA SER A 16 -10.46 -6.01 11.88
C SER A 16 -9.63 -4.73 11.86
N VAL A 17 -9.56 -4.08 10.70
CA VAL A 17 -8.89 -2.80 10.49
C VAL A 17 -9.92 -1.78 10.03
N ASN A 18 -10.19 -0.78 10.86
CA ASN A 18 -11.16 0.27 10.58
C ASN A 18 -10.44 1.55 10.11
N ILE A 19 -10.76 2.00 8.91
CA ILE A 19 -10.21 3.22 8.28
C ILE A 19 -11.37 4.08 7.77
N ASN A 20 -11.67 5.18 8.45
CA ASN A 20 -12.84 6.01 8.17
C ASN A 20 -14.13 5.15 8.15
N ASN A 21 -14.83 5.08 7.01
CA ASN A 21 -16.04 4.29 6.83
C ASN A 21 -15.78 2.91 6.18
N HIS A 22 -14.53 2.45 6.18
CA HIS A 22 -14.12 1.19 5.55
C HIS A 22 -13.64 0.21 6.62
N GLU A 23 -14.18 -1.00 6.56
CA GLU A 23 -13.68 -2.14 7.30
C GLU A 23 -12.83 -3.02 6.37
N LEU A 24 -11.65 -3.37 6.84
CA LEU A 24 -10.71 -4.27 6.23
C LEU A 24 -10.32 -5.34 7.27
N PHE A 25 -9.52 -6.31 6.86
CA PHE A 25 -8.98 -7.33 7.78
C PHE A 25 -7.49 -7.49 7.57
N THR A 26 -6.78 -7.88 8.61
CA THR A 26 -5.39 -8.33 8.50
C THR A 26 -5.21 -9.65 9.22
N ASP A 27 -4.30 -10.46 8.71
CA ASP A 27 -3.97 -11.77 9.26
C ASP A 27 -2.48 -12.07 8.99
N LEU A 28 -1.97 -13.12 9.62
CA LEU A 28 -0.66 -13.67 9.33
C LEU A 28 -0.78 -14.85 8.35
N PRO A 29 0.27 -15.11 7.56
CA PRO A 29 0.34 -16.32 6.76
C PRO A 29 0.44 -17.56 7.65
N LYS A 30 0.06 -18.72 7.10
CA LYS A 30 0.14 -20.02 7.79
C LYS A 30 1.53 -20.39 8.28
N SER A 31 2.58 -19.95 7.59
CA SER A 31 3.97 -20.15 7.99
C SER A 31 4.34 -19.46 9.32
N LEU A 32 3.56 -18.46 9.73
CA LEU A 32 3.70 -17.72 10.99
C LEU A 32 2.58 -18.04 11.99
N GLY A 33 1.76 -19.07 11.72
CA GLY A 33 0.68 -19.52 12.60
C GLY A 33 -0.66 -18.80 12.42
N GLY A 34 -0.80 -17.94 11.41
CA GLY A 34 -2.09 -17.35 11.03
C GLY A 34 -2.90 -18.22 10.09
N ASP A 35 -4.09 -17.76 9.72
CA ASP A 35 -5.01 -18.51 8.86
C ASP A 35 -4.84 -18.16 7.37
N ASP A 36 -4.00 -17.16 7.04
CA ASP A 36 -3.87 -16.57 5.70
C ASP A 36 -5.25 -16.13 5.14
N SER A 37 -6.10 -15.64 6.04
CA SER A 37 -7.51 -15.33 5.75
C SER A 37 -7.75 -13.88 5.33
N ALA A 38 -6.71 -13.05 5.40
CA ALA A 38 -6.68 -11.65 5.01
C ALA A 38 -5.24 -11.19 4.71
N PRO A 39 -5.04 -10.06 4.02
CA PRO A 39 -3.70 -9.55 3.72
C PRO A 39 -2.87 -9.28 4.99
N SER A 40 -1.56 -9.51 4.89
CA SER A 40 -0.61 -9.15 5.93
C SER A 40 -0.39 -7.62 5.99
N PRO A 41 0.18 -7.09 7.09
CA PRO A 41 0.57 -5.68 7.15
C PRO A 41 1.52 -5.27 6.02
N HIS A 42 2.44 -6.14 5.60
CA HIS A 42 3.34 -5.91 4.46
C HIS A 42 2.57 -5.81 3.14
N ASP A 43 1.53 -6.61 2.93
CA ASP A 43 0.68 -6.50 1.74
C ASP A 43 -0.03 -5.14 1.68
N TYR A 44 -0.44 -4.59 2.83
CA TYR A 44 -1.00 -3.25 2.89
C TYR A 44 0.03 -2.15 2.59
N PHE A 45 1.28 -2.32 3.02
CA PHE A 45 2.37 -1.40 2.67
C PHE A 45 2.60 -1.37 1.15
N ASP A 46 2.64 -2.54 0.52
CA ASP A 46 2.77 -2.69 -0.93
C ASP A 46 1.57 -2.13 -1.68
N ALA A 47 0.35 -2.42 -1.20
CA ALA A 47 -0.89 -1.93 -1.76
C ALA A 47 -1.00 -0.40 -1.67
N ALA A 48 -0.48 0.21 -0.60
CA ALA A 48 -0.41 1.67 -0.47
C ALA A 48 0.46 2.28 -1.57
N LEU A 49 1.62 1.69 -1.88
CA LEU A 49 2.45 2.14 -3.00
C LEU A 49 1.74 1.94 -4.35
N ALA A 50 1.21 0.73 -4.59
CA ALA A 50 0.56 0.36 -5.85
C ALA A 50 -0.61 1.30 -6.17
N SER A 51 -1.51 1.48 -5.19
CA SER A 51 -2.67 2.36 -5.30
C SER A 51 -2.27 3.82 -5.50
N CYS A 52 -1.29 4.32 -4.76
CA CYS A 52 -0.82 5.70 -4.90
C CYS A 52 -0.24 5.96 -6.31
N LYS A 53 0.54 5.02 -6.86
CA LYS A 53 1.05 5.11 -8.24
C LYS A 53 -0.10 5.14 -9.24
N ALA A 54 -1.05 4.22 -9.15
CA ALA A 54 -2.20 4.13 -10.05
C ALA A 54 -3.04 5.43 -10.04
N LEU A 55 -3.39 5.92 -8.85
CA LEU A 55 -4.20 7.12 -8.68
C LEU A 55 -3.47 8.38 -9.17
N THR A 56 -2.17 8.51 -8.88
CA THR A 56 -1.37 9.66 -9.33
C THR A 56 -1.27 9.72 -10.85
N VAL A 57 -1.01 8.58 -11.50
CA VAL A 57 -0.96 8.47 -12.96
C VAL A 57 -2.30 8.85 -13.59
N LYS A 58 -3.41 8.30 -13.05
CA LYS A 58 -4.76 8.61 -13.52
C LYS A 58 -5.09 10.10 -13.40
N LEU A 59 -4.84 10.68 -12.23
CA LEU A 59 -5.08 12.10 -11.97
C LEU A 59 -4.29 12.99 -12.93
N TYR A 60 -3.02 12.66 -13.16
CA TYR A 60 -2.17 13.42 -14.07
C TYR A 60 -2.64 13.33 -15.52
N ALA A 61 -2.97 12.12 -15.99
CA ALA A 61 -3.48 11.90 -17.33
C ALA A 61 -4.76 12.72 -17.60
N GLN A 62 -5.69 12.72 -16.64
CA GLN A 62 -6.92 13.53 -16.72
C GLN A 62 -6.62 15.03 -16.80
N LYS A 63 -5.68 15.53 -16.00
CA LYS A 63 -5.31 16.96 -15.99
C LYS A 63 -4.65 17.42 -17.30
N LYS A 64 -4.06 16.50 -18.05
CA LYS A 64 -3.30 16.75 -19.28
C LYS A 64 -4.03 16.28 -20.54
N ASP A 65 -5.28 15.85 -20.41
CA ASP A 65 -6.09 15.30 -21.51
C ASP A 65 -5.37 14.14 -22.25
N ILE A 66 -4.55 13.37 -21.53
CA ILE A 66 -3.86 12.19 -22.07
C ILE A 66 -4.90 11.05 -22.16
N PRO A 67 -5.04 10.35 -23.32
CA PRO A 67 -6.07 9.34 -23.55
C PRO A 67 -5.78 7.99 -22.85
N LEU A 68 -5.46 8.04 -21.56
CA LEU A 68 -5.28 6.88 -20.69
C LEU A 68 -6.65 6.31 -20.31
N THR A 69 -6.87 5.05 -20.65
CA THR A 69 -8.13 4.34 -20.39
C THR A 69 -8.04 3.39 -19.20
N GLY A 70 -6.84 2.99 -18.80
CA GLY A 70 -6.64 2.13 -17.64
C GLY A 70 -5.18 2.06 -17.19
N VAL A 71 -5.00 1.78 -15.90
CA VAL A 71 -3.70 1.57 -15.28
C VAL A 71 -3.77 0.33 -14.39
N THR A 72 -2.77 -0.53 -14.50
CA THR A 72 -2.55 -1.65 -13.57
C THR A 72 -1.15 -1.51 -13.00
N VAL A 73 -1.04 -1.64 -11.68
CA VAL A 73 0.24 -1.62 -10.97
C VAL A 73 0.36 -2.92 -10.21
N GLU A 74 1.37 -3.70 -10.55
CA GLU A 74 1.73 -4.92 -9.84
C GLU A 74 2.95 -4.61 -8.98
N VAL A 75 2.91 -4.99 -7.71
CA VAL A 75 4.03 -4.83 -6.77
C VAL A 75 4.37 -6.20 -6.21
N THR A 76 5.66 -6.51 -6.19
CA THR A 76 6.22 -7.68 -5.54
C THR A 76 7.37 -7.23 -4.66
N HIS A 77 7.49 -7.77 -3.44
CA HIS A 77 8.56 -7.43 -2.52
C HIS A 77 9.59 -8.56 -2.35
N ASP A 78 10.79 -8.18 -1.94
CA ASP A 78 11.81 -9.05 -1.36
C ASP A 78 12.19 -8.49 0.01
N ALA A 79 11.78 -9.21 1.05
CA ALA A 79 11.97 -8.87 2.46
C ALA A 79 13.08 -9.70 3.13
N THR A 80 13.87 -10.47 2.36
CA THR A 80 14.88 -11.38 2.93
C THR A 80 15.99 -10.67 3.73
N GLU A 81 16.25 -9.39 3.45
CA GLU A 81 17.18 -8.54 4.18
C GLU A 81 16.50 -7.46 5.04
N GLU A 82 15.21 -7.60 5.35
CA GLU A 82 14.43 -6.58 6.08
C GLU A 82 15.04 -6.27 7.45
N GLN A 83 15.54 -7.28 8.16
CA GLN A 83 16.23 -7.13 9.45
C GLN A 83 17.53 -6.30 9.37
N LYS A 84 18.08 -6.12 8.16
CA LYS A 84 19.22 -5.23 7.88
C LYS A 84 18.77 -3.85 7.37
N GLY A 85 17.48 -3.54 7.47
CA GLY A 85 16.88 -2.31 6.98
C GLY A 85 16.69 -2.27 5.45
N LYS A 86 16.69 -3.42 4.77
CA LYS A 86 16.51 -3.48 3.32
C LYS A 86 15.19 -4.16 2.96
N TYR A 87 14.28 -3.38 2.40
CA TYR A 87 13.02 -3.86 1.85
C TYR A 87 12.93 -3.47 0.38
N LYS A 88 12.91 -4.44 -0.53
CA LYS A 88 12.97 -4.17 -1.97
C LYS A 88 11.61 -4.35 -2.61
N LEU A 89 11.10 -3.30 -3.23
CA LEU A 89 9.86 -3.31 -4.01
C LEU A 89 10.16 -3.30 -5.50
N ASN A 90 9.61 -4.26 -6.23
CA ASN A 90 9.61 -4.25 -7.69
C ASN A 90 8.22 -3.89 -8.18
N VAL A 91 8.13 -2.88 -9.03
CA VAL A 91 6.87 -2.32 -9.51
C VAL A 91 6.78 -2.51 -11.02
N LYS A 92 5.68 -3.08 -11.50
CA LYS A 92 5.36 -3.18 -12.92
C LYS A 92 4.12 -2.36 -13.23
N LEU A 93 4.28 -1.37 -14.10
CA LEU A 93 3.23 -0.45 -14.52
C LEU A 93 2.74 -0.82 -15.92
N THR A 94 1.45 -1.12 -16.04
CA THR A 94 0.79 -1.36 -17.34
C THR A 94 -0.17 -0.22 -17.65
N LEU A 95 0.09 0.49 -18.74
CA LEU A 95 -0.73 1.62 -19.21
C LEU A 95 -1.55 1.20 -20.45
N LYS A 96 -2.88 1.39 -20.36
CA LYS A 96 -3.84 1.07 -21.42
C LYS A 96 -4.38 2.34 -22.05
N GLY A 97 -4.39 2.42 -23.38
CA GLY A 97 -4.87 3.58 -24.15
C GLY A 97 -4.06 3.79 -25.42
N VAL A 98 -4.53 4.70 -26.27
CA VAL A 98 -3.81 5.13 -27.49
C VAL A 98 -2.80 6.21 -27.09
N LEU A 99 -1.69 5.76 -26.52
CA LEU A 99 -0.66 6.64 -25.95
C LEU A 99 0.56 6.71 -26.86
N THR A 100 1.09 7.92 -27.08
CA THR A 100 2.41 8.10 -27.70
C THR A 100 3.52 7.67 -26.75
N ASP A 101 4.73 7.46 -27.27
CA ASP A 101 5.89 7.11 -26.44
C ASP A 101 6.25 8.24 -25.48
N GLU A 102 6.08 9.51 -25.87
CA GLU A 102 6.27 10.66 -24.99
C GLU A 102 5.29 10.62 -23.82
N GLN A 103 4.00 10.36 -24.07
CA GLN A 103 2.98 10.24 -23.03
C GLN A 103 3.24 9.06 -22.10
N ARG A 104 3.66 7.91 -22.64
CA ARG A 104 4.04 6.73 -21.83
C ARG A 104 5.22 7.07 -20.90
N ASN A 105 6.26 7.69 -21.44
CA ASN A 105 7.45 8.10 -20.69
C ASN A 105 7.13 9.18 -19.64
N GLU A 106 6.21 10.08 -19.95
CA GLU A 106 5.73 11.09 -19.00
C GLU A 106 4.95 10.44 -17.84
N LEU A 107 3.97 9.58 -18.13
CA LEU A 107 3.19 8.87 -17.11
C LEU A 107 4.05 7.95 -16.23
N HIS A 108 5.06 7.29 -16.81
CA HIS A 108 6.05 6.53 -16.04
C HIS A 108 6.78 7.42 -15.02
N ARG A 109 7.33 8.56 -15.47
CA ARG A 109 8.02 9.52 -14.59
C ARG A 109 7.11 10.07 -13.48
N VAL A 110 5.83 10.24 -13.77
CA VAL A 110 4.82 10.67 -12.79
C VAL A 110 4.57 9.58 -11.74
N ALA A 111 4.51 8.31 -12.13
CA ALA A 111 4.33 7.19 -11.21
C ALA A 111 5.44 7.13 -10.14
N ASP A 112 6.68 7.48 -10.49
CA ASP A 112 7.81 7.50 -9.55
C ASP A 112 7.84 8.70 -8.61
N ARG A 113 6.87 9.61 -8.73
CA ARG A 113 6.78 10.82 -7.90
C ARG A 113 5.50 10.86 -7.07
N CYS A 114 4.79 9.74 -6.97
CA CYS A 114 3.58 9.67 -6.17
C CYS A 114 3.90 9.94 -4.68
N PRO A 115 2.95 10.52 -3.91
CA PRO A 115 3.18 10.89 -2.51
C PRO A 115 3.73 9.75 -1.63
N VAL A 116 3.18 8.53 -1.76
CA VAL A 116 3.65 7.37 -0.98
C VAL A 116 5.06 6.95 -1.35
N HIS A 117 5.44 7.00 -2.64
CA HIS A 117 6.83 6.72 -3.04
C HIS A 117 7.81 7.72 -2.39
N LYS A 118 7.44 9.01 -2.33
CA LYS A 118 8.27 10.02 -1.66
C LYS A 118 8.33 9.79 -0.15
N LEU A 119 7.22 9.43 0.47
CA LEU A 119 7.17 9.07 1.89
C LEU A 119 8.14 7.92 2.20
N MET A 120 8.21 6.91 1.32
CA MET A 120 9.09 5.76 1.50
C MET A 120 10.58 6.02 1.24
N THR A 121 10.92 7.00 0.41
CA THR A 121 12.31 7.17 -0.10
C THR A 121 12.99 8.44 0.33
N THR A 122 12.25 9.46 0.77
CA THR A 122 12.79 10.80 1.03
C THR A 122 12.33 11.42 2.34
N ALA A 123 11.23 10.95 2.91
CA ALA A 123 10.73 11.49 4.17
C ALA A 123 11.46 10.84 5.35
N GLU A 124 11.71 11.64 6.38
CA GLU A 124 11.97 11.12 7.71
C GLU A 124 10.64 10.76 8.37
N VAL A 125 10.49 9.51 8.80
CA VAL A 125 9.28 9.01 9.47
C VAL A 125 9.62 8.70 10.92
N THR A 126 9.05 9.48 11.85
CA THR A 126 9.18 9.26 13.29
C THR A 126 7.95 8.53 13.81
N ILE A 127 8.16 7.52 14.67
CA ILE A 127 7.08 6.72 15.27
C ILE A 127 7.22 6.83 16.79
N GLU A 128 6.13 7.20 17.45
CA GLU A 128 6.02 7.23 18.90
C GLU A 128 4.91 6.27 19.33
N THR A 129 5.20 5.43 20.32
CA THR A 129 4.25 4.44 20.86
C THR A 129 3.97 4.76 22.31
N GLN A 130 2.69 4.86 22.66
CA GLN A 130 2.22 5.07 24.02
C GLN A 130 1.29 3.94 24.44
N LEU A 131 1.42 3.51 25.69
CA LEU A 131 0.49 2.57 26.30
C LEU A 131 -0.75 3.34 26.79
N SER A 132 -1.92 2.76 26.59
CA SER A 132 -3.19 3.25 27.13
C SER A 132 -3.87 2.13 27.90
N GLU A 133 -4.40 2.45 29.09
CA GLU A 133 -5.21 1.53 29.88
C GLU A 133 -6.69 1.78 29.53
N GLY A 134 -7.40 0.73 29.13
CA GLY A 134 -8.82 0.80 28.78
C GLY A 134 -9.37 -0.56 28.35
N ALA A 135 -10.68 -0.76 28.49
CA ALA A 135 -11.35 -1.92 27.92
C ALA A 135 -11.35 -1.82 26.38
N PHE A 136 -11.25 -2.96 25.69
CA PHE A 136 -11.43 -3.01 24.24
C PHE A 136 -12.75 -2.31 23.87
N SER A 137 -12.67 -1.28 23.02
CA SER A 137 -13.87 -0.67 22.45
C SER A 137 -14.52 -1.72 21.55
N GLN A 138 -15.68 -2.22 21.98
CA GLN A 138 -16.54 -3.09 21.17
C GLN A 138 -17.01 -2.36 19.90
#